data_AF-A0A924RGE7-F1
#
_entry.id   AF-A0A924RGE7-F1
#
_cell.length_a   1.000
_cell.length_b   1.000
_cell.length_c   1.000
_cell.angle_alpha   90.00
_cell.angle_beta   90.00
_cell.angle_gamma   90.00
#
_symmetry.space_group_name_H-M   'P 1'
#
loop_
_entity.id
_entity.type
_entity.pdbx_description
1 polymer ?
#
loop_
_entity_poly.entity_id
_entity_poly.type
_entity_poly.pdbx_seq_one_letter_code
_entity_poly.pdbx_strand_id
1 'polypeptide(L)'
;MWEESTRYPDPRVSVLDPAFLKYRIVLASVERLYTGCRWSEGPVWFGEHRCVLWSDIPNNRILRWDEETGATTVFRKPSNNANGNTRDRQGRLVTCEHDARRVTRTEYDGAITVLADSYKGKKLNSPNDIVVARDGAVWFTDPTFGILGNYEGHFAESELAPAVYRLDPSGRLDMMTDEVAGPNGLAFSPDEKLLYVVASRGEPTRKIVAFDVKDGKALGKQRVLIDAAGGSPDGFRVDVDGNLWCGWGMGHDDLDGVRIFNAAGTP
;
A
#
# COMPACT_ATOMS: atom_id res chain seq x y z
N MET A 1 10.13 21.89 11.62
CA MET A 1 11.33 21.33 10.95
C MET A 1 11.56 19.96 11.57
N TRP A 2 11.91 18.92 10.81
CA TRP A 2 12.24 17.61 11.38
C TRP A 2 13.56 17.69 12.15
N GLU A 3 13.60 17.07 13.32
CA GLU A 3 14.78 16.92 14.15
C GLU A 3 14.87 15.47 14.62
N GLU A 4 16.03 14.85 14.44
CA GLU A 4 16.28 13.48 14.91
C GLU A 4 16.16 13.40 16.45
N SER A 5 15.74 12.25 16.96
CA SER A 5 15.75 12.03 18.41
C SER A 5 17.19 11.99 18.92
N THR A 6 17.50 12.79 19.93
CA THR A 6 18.81 12.79 20.60
C THR A 6 18.88 11.84 21.80
N ARG A 7 17.82 11.05 22.06
CA ARG A 7 17.76 10.11 23.19
C ARG A 7 17.09 8.80 22.84
N TYR A 8 17.44 7.78 23.61
CA TYR A 8 16.77 6.48 23.64
C TYR A 8 16.06 6.25 24.98
N PRO A 9 14.91 5.55 24.99
CA PRO A 9 14.14 5.22 23.80
C PRO A 9 13.54 6.47 23.13
N ASP A 10 13.35 6.43 21.81
CA ASP A 10 12.77 7.55 21.06
C ASP A 10 11.36 7.87 21.59
N PRO A 11 11.10 9.11 22.06
CA PRO A 11 9.81 9.49 22.63
C PRO A 11 8.67 9.50 21.60
N ARG A 12 8.95 9.44 20.30
CA ARG A 12 7.93 9.32 19.25
C ARG A 12 7.29 7.94 19.20
N VAL A 13 7.95 6.92 19.77
CA VAL A 13 7.38 5.57 19.88
C VAL A 13 6.60 5.47 21.18
N SER A 14 5.28 5.60 21.09
CA SER A 14 4.35 5.37 22.19
C SER A 14 3.91 3.91 22.23
N VAL A 15 3.97 3.30 23.41
CA VAL A 15 3.51 1.92 23.64
C VAL A 15 2.15 2.00 24.34
N LEU A 16 1.10 1.57 23.66
CA LEU A 16 -0.27 1.62 24.18
C LEU A 16 -0.65 0.35 24.95
N ASP A 17 -0.14 -0.81 24.51
CA ASP A 17 -0.31 -2.10 25.17
C ASP A 17 1.07 -2.79 25.39
N PRO A 18 1.33 -3.38 26.58
CA PRO A 18 2.57 -4.10 26.87
C PRO A 18 2.92 -5.23 25.88
N ALA A 19 1.95 -5.82 25.19
CA ALA A 19 2.17 -6.85 24.17
C ALA A 19 3.05 -6.35 23.01
N PHE A 20 3.11 -5.03 22.77
CA PHE A 20 3.97 -4.45 21.74
C PHE A 20 5.46 -4.41 22.14
N LEU A 21 5.79 -4.53 23.44
CA LEU A 21 7.17 -4.35 23.93
C LEU A 21 8.18 -5.32 23.29
N LYS A 22 7.74 -6.51 22.84
CA LYS A 22 8.62 -7.46 22.14
C LYS A 22 9.07 -6.99 20.75
N TYR A 23 8.37 -6.05 20.13
CA TYR A 23 8.73 -5.47 18.82
C TYR A 23 9.52 -4.17 18.95
N ARG A 24 9.55 -3.57 20.14
CA ARG A 24 10.26 -2.32 20.37
C ARG A 24 11.77 -2.56 20.42
N ILE A 25 12.49 -1.99 19.47
CA ILE A 25 13.94 -1.85 19.55
C ILE A 25 14.25 -0.60 20.36
N VAL A 26 14.56 -0.78 21.65
CA VAL A 26 14.75 0.34 22.61
C VAL A 26 15.90 1.28 22.22
N LEU A 27 16.91 0.77 21.51
CA LEU A 27 18.09 1.50 21.05
C LEU A 27 17.96 1.96 19.57
N ALA A 28 16.73 2.10 19.07
CA ALA A 28 16.45 2.64 17.74
C ALA A 28 15.53 3.88 17.82
N SER A 29 15.58 4.69 16.77
CA SER A 29 14.80 5.92 16.61
C SER A 29 14.18 6.01 15.24
N VAL A 30 13.17 6.87 15.09
CA VAL A 30 12.62 7.19 13.77
C VAL A 30 13.62 8.08 13.04
N GLU A 31 13.94 7.74 11.79
CA GLU A 31 14.89 8.46 10.95
C GLU A 31 14.19 9.01 9.70
N ARG A 32 14.63 10.19 9.24
CA ARG A 32 14.13 10.77 7.98
C ARG A 32 15.15 10.56 6.87
N LEU A 33 14.91 9.54 6.06
CA LEU A 33 15.82 9.14 4.99
C LEU A 33 15.86 10.10 3.80
N TYR A 34 14.79 10.84 3.53
CA TYR A 34 14.71 11.71 2.36
C TYR A 34 13.72 12.89 2.51
N THR A 35 13.94 13.96 1.75
CA THR A 35 13.00 15.08 1.57
C THR A 35 12.97 15.51 0.10
N GLY A 36 11.96 16.28 -0.31
CA GLY A 36 11.84 16.77 -1.70
C GLY A 36 10.88 15.97 -2.58
N CYS A 37 10.07 15.09 -1.99
CA CYS A 37 8.88 14.54 -2.63
C CYS A 37 7.69 15.51 -2.52
N ARG A 38 6.71 15.36 -3.41
CA ARG A 38 5.40 16.01 -3.27
C ARG A 38 4.40 15.13 -2.53
N TRP A 39 4.40 13.84 -2.83
CA TRP A 39 3.57 12.83 -2.15
C TRP A 39 4.26 11.48 -2.25
N SER A 40 4.77 10.96 -1.13
CA SER A 40 5.49 9.68 -1.09
C SER A 40 4.56 8.53 -0.76
N GLU A 41 4.59 7.49 -1.59
CA GLU A 41 3.64 6.38 -1.53
C GLU A 41 4.25 5.04 -1.92
N GLY A 42 3.55 3.96 -1.57
CA GLY A 42 3.85 2.61 -2.04
C GLY A 42 5.29 2.13 -1.82
N PRO A 43 5.86 2.19 -0.60
CA PRO A 43 7.21 1.70 -0.34
C PRO A 43 7.30 0.17 -0.44
N VAL A 44 8.42 -0.33 -0.95
CA VAL A 44 8.73 -1.76 -1.08
C VAL A 44 10.22 -2.03 -0.87
N TRP A 45 10.53 -3.10 -0.11
CA TRP A 45 11.90 -3.50 0.22
C TRP A 45 12.45 -4.56 -0.74
N PHE A 46 13.63 -4.30 -1.32
CA PHE A 46 14.41 -5.25 -2.11
C PHE A 46 15.67 -5.65 -1.32
N GLY A 47 15.56 -6.75 -0.57
CA GLY A 47 16.63 -7.20 0.34
C GLY A 47 17.92 -7.60 -0.36
N GLU A 48 17.83 -8.21 -1.52
CA GLU A 48 18.96 -8.58 -2.38
C GLU A 48 19.74 -7.37 -2.91
N HIS A 49 19.10 -6.19 -2.95
CA HIS A 49 19.70 -4.94 -3.39
C HIS A 49 19.89 -3.95 -2.24
N ARG A 50 19.54 -4.35 -1.02
CA ARG A 50 19.57 -3.55 0.20
C ARG A 50 19.01 -2.14 -0.04
N CYS A 51 17.82 -2.08 -0.65
CA CYS A 51 17.20 -0.80 -1.00
C CYS A 51 15.68 -0.78 -0.84
N VAL A 52 15.14 0.40 -0.54
CA VAL A 52 13.71 0.69 -0.59
C VAL A 52 13.41 1.39 -1.91
N LEU A 53 12.40 0.94 -2.64
CA LEU A 53 11.77 1.70 -3.71
C LEU A 53 10.46 2.30 -3.22
N TRP A 54 10.13 3.51 -3.65
CA TRP A 54 8.81 4.13 -3.38
C TRP A 54 8.47 5.14 -4.47
N SER A 55 7.21 5.48 -4.56
CA SER A 55 6.69 6.41 -5.56
C SER A 55 6.65 7.84 -5.02
N ASP A 56 6.98 8.81 -5.88
CA ASP A 56 6.70 10.23 -5.67
C ASP A 56 5.69 10.66 -6.73
N ILE A 57 4.40 10.42 -6.43
CA ILE A 57 3.32 10.33 -7.43
C ILE A 57 3.28 11.59 -8.32
N PRO A 58 3.20 12.82 -7.77
CA PRO A 58 3.02 14.03 -8.58
C PRO A 58 4.27 14.43 -9.37
N ASN A 59 5.45 13.97 -8.95
CA ASN A 59 6.69 14.18 -9.69
C ASN A 59 6.96 13.10 -10.74
N ASN A 60 6.01 12.16 -10.92
CA ASN A 60 6.00 11.11 -11.93
C ASN A 60 7.31 10.31 -11.95
N ARG A 61 7.74 9.84 -10.77
CA ARG A 61 8.96 9.06 -10.59
C ARG A 61 8.83 8.00 -9.50
N ILE A 62 9.63 6.94 -9.62
CA ILE A 62 9.95 6.01 -8.53
C ILE A 62 11.36 6.36 -8.04
N LEU A 63 11.54 6.45 -6.73
CA LEU A 63 12.81 6.71 -6.05
C LEU A 63 13.38 5.41 -5.48
N ARG A 64 14.69 5.40 -5.25
CA ARG A 64 15.45 4.32 -4.60
C ARG A 64 16.31 4.91 -3.49
N TRP A 65 16.15 4.39 -2.28
CA TRP A 65 17.06 4.64 -1.16
C TRP A 65 17.93 3.40 -0.98
N ASP A 66 19.23 3.61 -0.98
CA ASP A 66 20.25 2.58 -0.86
C ASP A 66 20.75 2.52 0.59
N GLU A 67 20.60 1.36 1.25
CA GLU A 67 20.91 1.19 2.68
C GLU A 67 22.41 1.33 2.96
N GLU A 68 23.27 0.91 2.03
CA GLU A 68 24.72 0.89 2.22
C GLU A 68 25.35 2.28 2.11
N THR A 69 24.84 3.10 1.19
CA THR A 69 25.37 4.44 0.93
C THR A 69 24.55 5.55 1.59
N GLY A 70 23.33 5.27 2.03
CA GLY A 70 22.34 6.26 2.48
C GLY A 70 21.81 7.16 1.35
N ALA A 71 22.22 6.94 0.10
CA ALA A 71 21.87 7.79 -1.02
C ALA A 71 20.45 7.52 -1.52
N THR A 72 19.73 8.59 -1.86
CA THR A 72 18.46 8.51 -2.60
C THR A 72 18.68 8.91 -4.06
N THR A 73 18.23 8.08 -5.00
CA THR A 73 18.34 8.27 -6.45
C THR A 73 17.00 8.05 -7.14
N VAL A 74 16.88 8.48 -8.40
CA VAL A 74 15.71 8.17 -9.23
C VAL A 74 15.88 6.76 -9.81
N PHE A 75 14.94 5.88 -9.51
CA PHE A 75 14.87 4.54 -10.10
C PHE A 75 14.21 4.55 -11.49
N ARG A 76 13.09 5.27 -11.63
CA ARG A 76 12.35 5.38 -12.90
C ARG A 76 11.72 6.76 -13.04
N LYS A 77 11.86 7.36 -14.22
CA LYS A 77 11.16 8.59 -14.63
C LYS A 77 11.05 8.68 -16.17
N PRO A 78 9.86 8.88 -16.76
CA PRO A 78 8.54 8.93 -16.11
C PRO A 78 8.13 7.56 -15.55
N SER A 79 7.28 7.53 -14.53
CA SER A 79 6.72 6.32 -13.93
C SER A 79 5.23 6.11 -14.19
N ASN A 80 4.61 6.94 -15.04
CA ASN A 80 3.16 7.04 -15.24
C ASN A 80 2.39 7.23 -13.93
N ASN A 81 2.90 8.13 -13.07
CA ASN A 81 2.35 8.38 -11.74
C ASN A 81 2.18 7.07 -10.96
N ALA A 82 3.25 6.27 -10.92
CA ALA A 82 3.30 5.08 -10.07
C ALA A 82 2.83 5.42 -8.65
N ASN A 83 2.08 4.50 -8.03
CA ASN A 83 1.62 4.58 -6.65
C ASN A 83 2.13 3.36 -5.87
N GLY A 84 1.25 2.40 -5.56
CA GLY A 84 1.58 1.18 -4.83
C GLY A 84 2.62 0.33 -5.55
N ASN A 85 3.55 -0.22 -4.76
CA ASN A 85 4.55 -1.16 -5.24
C ASN A 85 4.60 -2.39 -4.34
N THR A 86 4.91 -3.53 -4.95
CA THR A 86 5.18 -4.78 -4.24
C THR A 86 6.16 -5.66 -5.04
N ARG A 87 6.50 -6.83 -4.50
CA ARG A 87 7.34 -7.81 -5.18
C ARG A 87 6.53 -9.03 -5.54
N ASP A 88 6.72 -9.54 -6.75
CA ASP A 88 6.20 -10.85 -7.09
C ASP A 88 7.03 -11.98 -6.43
N ARG A 89 6.56 -13.22 -6.59
CA ARG A 89 7.22 -14.40 -6.02
C ARG A 89 8.57 -14.74 -6.67
N GLN A 90 8.97 -14.02 -7.71
CA GLN A 90 10.25 -14.13 -8.39
C GLN A 90 11.18 -12.95 -8.05
N GLY A 91 10.76 -12.03 -7.18
CA GLY A 91 11.55 -10.88 -6.75
C GLY A 91 11.48 -9.68 -7.70
N ARG A 92 10.58 -9.67 -8.67
CA ARG A 92 10.39 -8.54 -9.60
C ARG A 92 9.45 -7.48 -9.02
N LEU A 93 9.66 -6.23 -9.40
CA LEU A 93 8.79 -5.11 -9.02
C LEU A 93 7.45 -5.21 -9.75
N VAL A 94 6.35 -5.16 -8.99
CA VAL A 94 4.99 -4.99 -9.50
C VAL A 94 4.45 -3.66 -9.00
N THR A 95 3.89 -2.87 -9.91
CA THR A 95 3.55 -1.46 -9.67
C THR A 95 2.14 -1.14 -10.17
N CYS A 96 1.42 -0.37 -9.37
CA CYS A 96 0.20 0.32 -9.78
C CYS A 96 0.56 1.66 -10.45
N GLU A 97 0.07 1.91 -11.66
CA GLU A 97 0.28 3.16 -12.41
C GLU A 97 -1.05 3.92 -12.53
N HIS A 98 -1.17 5.08 -11.87
CA HIS A 98 -2.38 5.90 -11.94
C HIS A 98 -2.64 6.40 -13.36
N ASP A 99 -1.64 7.04 -13.97
CA ASP A 99 -1.83 7.77 -15.22
C ASP A 99 -2.14 6.85 -16.41
N ALA A 100 -1.39 5.75 -16.49
CA ALA A 100 -1.62 4.72 -17.51
C ALA A 100 -2.78 3.77 -17.16
N ARG A 101 -3.40 3.92 -15.98
CA ARG A 101 -4.55 3.15 -15.49
C ARG A 101 -4.33 1.63 -15.58
N ARG A 102 -3.20 1.16 -15.05
CA ARG A 102 -2.75 -0.23 -15.21
C ARG A 102 -1.87 -0.73 -14.08
N VAL A 103 -1.77 -2.05 -13.98
CA VAL A 103 -0.80 -2.77 -13.16
C VAL A 103 0.30 -3.29 -14.06
N THR A 104 1.57 -3.05 -13.70
CA THR A 104 2.73 -3.45 -14.48
C THR A 104 3.72 -4.27 -13.66
N ARG A 105 4.58 -5.01 -14.37
CA ARG A 105 5.73 -5.71 -13.82
C ARG A 105 6.99 -5.24 -14.51
N THR A 106 8.02 -4.98 -13.73
CA THR A 106 9.36 -4.68 -14.23
C THR A 106 10.13 -5.98 -14.38
N GLU A 107 10.47 -6.33 -15.61
CA GLU A 107 11.30 -7.50 -15.90
C GLU A 107 12.77 -7.25 -15.53
N TYR A 108 13.56 -8.32 -15.48
CA TYR A 108 14.96 -8.25 -15.06
C TYR A 108 15.84 -7.38 -15.98
N ASP A 109 15.49 -7.28 -17.25
CA ASP A 109 16.15 -6.40 -18.23
C ASP A 109 15.65 -4.95 -18.18
N GLY A 110 14.72 -4.65 -17.27
CA GLY A 110 14.08 -3.34 -17.10
C GLY A 110 12.86 -3.11 -17.99
N ALA A 111 12.49 -4.06 -18.86
CA ALA A 111 11.29 -3.95 -19.67
C ALA A 111 10.02 -3.91 -18.79
N ILE A 112 8.99 -3.23 -19.26
CA ILE A 112 7.71 -3.10 -18.55
C ILE A 112 6.66 -3.99 -19.21
N THR A 113 6.23 -5.03 -18.49
CA THR A 113 5.12 -5.89 -18.90
C THR A 113 3.84 -5.37 -18.27
N VAL A 114 2.80 -5.14 -19.09
CA VAL A 114 1.46 -4.84 -18.58
C VAL A 114 0.81 -6.13 -18.09
N LEU A 115 0.37 -6.14 -16.83
CA LEU A 115 -0.31 -7.28 -16.23
C LEU A 115 -1.84 -7.15 -16.34
N ALA A 116 -2.36 -5.94 -16.13
CA ALA A 116 -3.78 -5.64 -16.26
C ALA A 116 -3.99 -4.14 -16.57
N ASP A 117 -4.82 -3.81 -17.55
CA ASP A 117 -5.20 -2.43 -17.91
C ASP A 117 -6.71 -2.24 -18.12
N SER A 118 -7.46 -3.34 -18.08
CA SER A 118 -8.89 -3.35 -18.36
C SER A 118 -9.59 -4.54 -17.71
N TYR A 119 -10.89 -4.39 -17.44
CA TYR A 119 -11.77 -5.44 -16.97
C TYR A 119 -13.06 -5.41 -17.79
N LYS A 120 -13.40 -6.56 -18.40
CA LYS A 120 -14.58 -6.70 -19.28
C LYS A 120 -14.68 -5.61 -20.37
N GLY A 121 -13.54 -5.27 -20.98
CA GLY A 121 -13.44 -4.29 -22.07
C GLY A 121 -13.46 -2.82 -21.63
N LYS A 122 -13.50 -2.53 -20.33
CA LYS A 122 -13.46 -1.18 -19.76
C LYS A 122 -12.12 -0.93 -19.09
N LYS A 123 -11.61 0.29 -19.16
CA LYS A 123 -10.34 0.65 -18.50
C LYS A 123 -10.49 0.61 -16.98
N LEU A 124 -9.45 0.11 -16.29
CA LEU A 124 -9.32 0.26 -14.83
C LEU A 124 -9.40 1.73 -14.44
N ASN A 125 -9.79 2.07 -13.21
CA ASN A 125 -9.88 3.45 -12.76
C ASN A 125 -8.49 4.08 -12.63
N SER A 126 -7.75 3.68 -11.60
CA SER A 126 -6.39 4.09 -11.28
C SER A 126 -5.91 3.16 -10.15
N PRO A 127 -5.32 2.01 -10.48
CA PRO A 127 -4.84 1.06 -9.47
C PRO A 127 -3.98 1.76 -8.42
N ASN A 128 -4.20 1.48 -7.14
CA ASN A 128 -3.70 2.32 -6.05
C ASN A 128 -2.68 1.60 -5.16
N ASP A 129 -3.06 0.59 -4.36
CA ASP A 129 -2.11 -0.28 -3.63
C ASP A 129 -2.22 -1.74 -4.10
N ILE A 130 -1.20 -2.54 -3.80
CA ILE A 130 -0.98 -3.86 -4.42
C ILE A 130 -0.24 -4.84 -3.50
N VAL A 131 -0.65 -6.11 -3.55
CA VAL A 131 -0.01 -7.23 -2.84
C VAL A 131 0.00 -8.49 -3.71
N VAL A 132 1.02 -9.35 -3.54
CA VAL A 132 1.10 -10.65 -4.24
C VAL A 132 0.90 -11.80 -3.27
N ALA A 133 -0.16 -12.58 -3.48
CA ALA A 133 -0.52 -13.75 -2.67
C ALA A 133 0.43 -14.94 -2.88
N ARG A 134 0.36 -15.96 -2.01
CA ARG A 134 1.25 -17.16 -2.03
C ARG A 134 1.13 -17.97 -3.30
N ASP A 135 -0.05 -17.99 -3.90
CA ASP A 135 -0.31 -18.63 -5.19
C ASP A 135 0.23 -17.83 -6.40
N GLY A 136 0.86 -16.68 -6.17
CA GLY A 136 1.39 -15.79 -7.20
C GLY A 136 0.35 -14.85 -7.81
N ALA A 137 -0.90 -14.86 -7.33
CA ALA A 137 -1.91 -13.92 -7.78
C ALA A 137 -1.60 -12.50 -7.30
N VAL A 138 -1.81 -11.52 -8.17
CA VAL A 138 -1.66 -10.10 -7.89
C VAL A 138 -3.01 -9.55 -7.46
N TRP A 139 -3.10 -9.02 -6.24
CA TRP A 139 -4.29 -8.37 -5.71
C TRP A 139 -4.04 -6.88 -5.60
N PHE A 140 -4.99 -6.07 -6.06
CA PHE A 140 -4.85 -4.61 -6.03
C PHE A 140 -6.19 -3.93 -5.85
N THR A 141 -6.14 -2.70 -5.35
CA THR A 141 -7.30 -1.81 -5.26
C THR A 141 -7.34 -0.86 -6.45
N ASP A 142 -8.53 -0.55 -6.93
CA ASP A 142 -8.76 0.31 -8.11
C ASP A 142 -9.74 1.46 -7.81
N PRO A 143 -9.41 2.36 -6.87
CA PRO A 143 -10.17 3.58 -6.65
C PRO A 143 -9.96 4.58 -7.80
N THR A 144 -10.64 5.73 -7.73
CA THR A 144 -10.60 6.76 -8.79
C THR A 144 -9.56 7.86 -8.57
N PHE A 145 -8.74 7.81 -7.51
CA PHE A 145 -7.88 8.94 -7.09
C PHE A 145 -7.00 9.50 -8.21
N GLY A 146 -6.37 8.64 -9.01
CA GLY A 146 -5.46 9.03 -10.09
C GLY A 146 -6.14 9.70 -11.30
N ILE A 147 -7.48 9.64 -11.39
CA ILE A 147 -8.26 10.20 -12.51
C ILE A 147 -9.16 11.38 -12.12
N LEU A 148 -9.12 11.84 -10.86
CA LEU A 148 -9.91 12.99 -10.39
C LEU A 148 -9.34 14.35 -10.79
N GLY A 149 -8.11 14.40 -11.29
CA GLY A 149 -7.43 15.63 -11.68
C GLY A 149 -6.02 15.38 -12.19
N ASN A 150 -5.24 16.45 -12.37
CA ASN A 150 -3.92 16.38 -12.99
C ASN A 150 -2.75 16.35 -11.98
N TYR A 151 -3.02 16.15 -10.68
CA TYR A 151 -1.97 16.13 -9.65
C TYR A 151 -1.32 14.76 -9.51
N GLU A 152 -2.09 13.68 -9.63
CA GLU A 152 -1.64 12.29 -9.45
C GLU A 152 -1.82 11.42 -10.70
N GLY A 153 -2.08 12.05 -11.85
CA GLY A 153 -2.39 11.40 -13.12
C GLY A 153 -2.99 12.42 -14.09
N HIS A 154 -3.95 12.00 -14.91
CA HIS A 154 -4.78 12.90 -15.72
C HIS A 154 -6.25 12.66 -15.47
N PHE A 155 -7.06 13.73 -15.57
CA PHE A 155 -8.51 13.61 -15.47
C PHE A 155 -9.06 12.61 -16.50
N ALA A 156 -9.89 11.69 -16.04
CA ALA A 156 -10.66 10.79 -16.89
C ALA A 156 -11.98 10.41 -16.22
N GLU A 157 -12.99 10.10 -17.03
CA GLU A 157 -14.22 9.51 -16.51
C GLU A 157 -13.99 8.05 -16.13
N SER A 158 -14.51 7.67 -14.96
CA SER A 158 -14.49 6.30 -14.47
C SER A 158 -15.47 5.42 -15.25
N GLU A 159 -15.02 4.25 -15.69
CA GLU A 159 -15.83 3.28 -16.44
C GLU A 159 -16.34 2.12 -15.56
N LEU A 160 -15.72 1.97 -14.38
CA LEU A 160 -15.87 0.85 -13.44
C LEU A 160 -16.09 1.37 -12.02
N ALA A 161 -16.91 0.67 -11.24
CA ALA A 161 -16.99 0.94 -9.80
C ALA A 161 -15.61 0.74 -9.14
N PRO A 162 -15.24 1.52 -8.12
CA PRO A 162 -14.08 1.24 -7.29
C PRO A 162 -14.15 -0.18 -6.72
N ALA A 163 -13.10 -0.95 -6.89
CA ALA A 163 -13.12 -2.37 -6.55
C ALA A 163 -11.76 -2.89 -6.10
N VAL A 164 -11.77 -4.10 -5.53
CA VAL A 164 -10.59 -4.94 -5.33
C VAL A 164 -10.56 -6.01 -6.41
N TYR A 165 -9.43 -6.16 -7.08
CA TYR A 165 -9.23 -7.15 -8.14
C TYR A 165 -8.19 -8.19 -7.75
N ARG A 166 -8.30 -9.36 -8.38
CA ARG A 166 -7.32 -10.45 -8.33
C ARG A 166 -6.96 -10.86 -9.75
N LEU A 167 -5.69 -10.72 -10.12
CA LEU A 167 -5.12 -11.26 -11.34
C LEU A 167 -4.39 -12.55 -11.04
N ASP A 168 -4.88 -13.67 -11.60
CA ASP A 168 -4.25 -14.97 -11.40
C ASP A 168 -3.05 -15.22 -12.33
N PRO A 169 -2.20 -16.22 -12.04
CA PRO A 169 -1.03 -16.50 -12.88
C PRO A 169 -1.33 -16.88 -14.34
N SER A 170 -2.57 -17.23 -14.67
CA SER A 170 -3.00 -17.48 -16.06
C SER A 170 -3.33 -16.18 -16.82
N GLY A 171 -3.37 -15.04 -16.12
CA GLY A 171 -3.76 -13.75 -16.66
C GLY A 171 -5.26 -13.46 -16.54
N ARG A 172 -6.04 -14.30 -15.84
CA ARG A 172 -7.46 -14.01 -15.61
C ARG A 172 -7.59 -12.96 -14.49
N LEU A 173 -8.24 -11.85 -14.82
CA LEU A 173 -8.59 -10.78 -13.88
C LEU A 173 -10.03 -10.97 -13.38
N ASP A 174 -10.18 -11.16 -12.08
CA ASP A 174 -11.46 -11.33 -11.40
C ASP A 174 -11.71 -10.13 -10.47
N MET A 175 -12.91 -9.54 -10.52
CA MET A 175 -13.36 -8.55 -9.53
C MET A 175 -13.80 -9.28 -8.26
N MET A 176 -13.13 -8.99 -7.14
CA MET A 176 -13.32 -9.73 -5.89
C MET A 176 -14.38 -9.11 -5.00
N THR A 177 -14.47 -7.78 -5.00
CA THR A 177 -15.53 -7.00 -4.33
C THR A 177 -15.50 -5.56 -4.82
N ASP A 178 -16.66 -4.93 -4.91
CA ASP A 178 -16.88 -3.49 -5.12
C ASP A 178 -17.61 -2.85 -3.92
N GLU A 179 -17.71 -3.56 -2.79
CA GLU A 179 -18.43 -3.12 -1.59
C GLU A 179 -17.62 -2.13 -0.72
N VAL A 180 -16.30 -2.10 -0.90
CA VAL A 180 -15.39 -1.27 -0.09
C VAL A 180 -15.46 0.18 -0.55
N ALA A 181 -15.91 1.08 0.32
CA ALA A 181 -15.99 2.51 0.00
C ALA A 181 -14.60 3.14 -0.14
N GLY A 182 -14.17 3.40 -1.38
CA GLY A 182 -12.83 3.92 -1.67
C GLY A 182 -11.74 2.95 -1.27
N PRO A 183 -11.62 1.78 -1.92
CA PRO A 183 -10.62 0.78 -1.57
C PRO A 183 -9.21 1.37 -1.77
N ASN A 184 -8.34 1.22 -0.78
CA ASN A 184 -7.00 1.82 -0.78
C ASN A 184 -5.95 0.76 -0.37
N GLY A 185 -5.21 0.92 0.74
CA GLY A 185 -4.26 -0.08 1.21
C GLY A 185 -4.90 -1.46 1.41
N LEU A 186 -4.14 -2.52 1.13
CA LEU A 186 -4.57 -3.90 1.35
C LEU A 186 -3.41 -4.82 1.76
N ALA A 187 -3.71 -5.80 2.60
CA ALA A 187 -2.76 -6.84 2.99
C ALA A 187 -3.48 -8.11 3.45
N PHE A 188 -2.83 -9.26 3.29
CA PHE A 188 -3.32 -10.53 3.83
C PHE A 188 -2.85 -10.75 5.28
N SER A 189 -3.59 -11.55 6.04
CA SER A 189 -3.04 -12.19 7.24
C SER A 189 -1.86 -13.11 6.86
N PRO A 190 -0.97 -13.46 7.80
CA PRO A 190 0.19 -14.31 7.50
C PRO A 190 -0.17 -15.66 6.87
N ASP A 191 -1.33 -16.21 7.25
CA ASP A 191 -1.88 -17.46 6.71
C ASP A 191 -2.80 -17.28 5.49
N GLU A 192 -2.93 -16.06 4.99
CA GLU A 192 -3.78 -15.63 3.86
C GLU A 192 -5.27 -16.00 3.98
N LYS A 193 -5.74 -16.33 5.19
CA LYS A 193 -7.18 -16.58 5.44
C LYS A 193 -8.00 -15.32 5.56
N LEU A 194 -7.36 -14.19 5.82
CA LEU A 194 -8.00 -12.88 5.89
C LEU A 194 -7.38 -11.93 4.88
N LEU A 195 -8.22 -11.15 4.21
CA LEU A 195 -7.81 -9.97 3.46
C LEU A 195 -8.30 -8.73 4.22
N TYR A 196 -7.38 -7.83 4.52
CA TYR A 196 -7.67 -6.52 5.08
C TYR A 196 -7.62 -5.47 3.97
N VAL A 197 -8.56 -4.53 3.98
CA VAL A 197 -8.63 -3.44 3.01
C VAL A 197 -9.01 -2.15 3.71
N VAL A 198 -8.35 -1.05 3.39
CA VAL A 198 -8.77 0.28 3.82
C VAL A 198 -9.98 0.75 3.02
N ALA A 199 -11.04 1.12 3.73
CA ALA A 199 -12.19 1.86 3.20
C ALA A 199 -11.95 3.36 3.44
N SER A 200 -11.24 4.00 2.52
CA SER A 200 -10.79 5.39 2.66
C SER A 200 -11.91 6.44 2.50
N ARG A 201 -13.07 6.02 1.98
CA ARG A 201 -14.30 6.83 1.90
C ARG A 201 -15.43 6.25 2.75
N GLY A 202 -15.07 5.51 3.80
CA GLY A 202 -16.04 5.07 4.80
C GLY A 202 -16.66 6.29 5.51
N GLU A 203 -17.97 6.21 5.76
CA GLU A 203 -18.71 7.21 6.54
C GLU A 203 -19.18 6.59 7.88
N PRO A 204 -19.21 7.34 9.00
CA PRO A 204 -18.73 8.72 9.16
C PRO A 204 -17.19 8.84 9.24
N THR A 205 -16.49 7.71 9.26
CA THR A 205 -15.05 7.59 9.47
C THR A 205 -14.45 6.59 8.50
N ARG A 206 -13.17 6.78 8.17
CA ARG A 206 -12.37 5.75 7.46
C ARG A 206 -12.30 4.48 8.32
N LYS A 207 -12.19 3.34 7.65
CA LYS A 207 -12.17 2.03 8.31
C LYS A 207 -11.12 1.14 7.69
N ILE A 208 -10.63 0.17 8.46
CA ILE A 208 -10.01 -1.04 7.91
C ILE A 208 -11.04 -2.14 8.04
N VAL A 209 -11.42 -2.72 6.91
CA VAL A 209 -12.36 -3.83 6.83
C VAL A 209 -11.61 -5.14 6.58
N ALA A 210 -12.21 -6.25 6.98
CA ALA A 210 -11.68 -7.58 6.79
C ALA A 210 -12.66 -8.48 6.05
N PHE A 211 -12.12 -9.44 5.31
CA PHE A 211 -12.85 -10.48 4.59
C PHE A 211 -12.21 -11.84 4.88
N ASP A 212 -13.03 -12.88 5.05
CA ASP A 212 -12.51 -14.24 5.01
C ASP A 212 -12.19 -14.61 3.56
N VAL A 213 -11.03 -15.22 3.34
CA VAL A 213 -10.57 -15.61 2.01
C VAL A 213 -10.82 -17.11 1.85
N LYS A 214 -11.65 -17.48 0.88
CA LYS A 214 -11.98 -18.87 0.56
C LYS A 214 -11.17 -19.32 -0.64
N ASP A 215 -10.31 -20.32 -0.41
CA ASP A 215 -9.43 -20.93 -1.42
C ASP A 215 -8.60 -19.94 -2.24
N GLY A 216 -8.28 -18.77 -1.67
CA GLY A 216 -7.58 -17.68 -2.35
C GLY A 216 -8.35 -17.06 -3.52
N LYS A 217 -9.63 -17.37 -3.70
CA LYS A 217 -10.39 -17.08 -4.93
C LYS A 217 -11.76 -16.43 -4.70
N ALA A 218 -12.24 -16.38 -3.46
CA ALA A 218 -13.48 -15.70 -3.12
C ALA A 218 -13.33 -15.00 -1.77
N LEU A 219 -14.07 -13.91 -1.61
CA LEU A 219 -14.18 -13.19 -0.34
C LEU A 219 -15.50 -13.53 0.35
N GLY A 220 -15.45 -13.65 1.67
CA GLY A 220 -16.61 -13.74 2.54
C GLY A 220 -17.28 -12.38 2.72
N LYS A 221 -18.12 -12.26 3.75
CA LYS A 221 -18.80 -11.00 4.06
C LYS A 221 -17.81 -9.97 4.61
N GLN A 222 -17.92 -8.73 4.14
CA GLN A 222 -17.21 -7.59 4.73
C GLN A 222 -17.56 -7.42 6.20
N ARG A 223 -16.55 -7.19 7.05
CA ARG A 223 -16.71 -6.75 8.43
C ARG A 223 -15.75 -5.63 8.76
N VAL A 224 -16.17 -4.71 9.63
CA VAL A 224 -15.27 -3.69 10.17
C VAL A 224 -14.32 -4.36 11.16
N LEU A 225 -13.01 -4.17 10.97
CA LEU A 225 -11.98 -4.59 11.92
C LEU A 225 -11.58 -3.40 12.80
N ILE A 226 -11.27 -2.26 12.17
CA ILE A 226 -10.85 -1.03 12.84
C ILE A 226 -11.73 0.12 12.33
N ASP A 227 -12.35 0.84 13.25
CA ASP A 227 -12.92 2.16 12.99
C ASP A 227 -11.85 3.20 13.32
N ALA A 228 -11.46 4.02 12.34
CA ALA A 228 -10.34 4.94 12.51
C ALA A 228 -10.68 6.14 13.39
N ALA A 229 -11.94 6.34 13.77
CA ALA A 229 -12.42 7.54 14.46
C ALA A 229 -11.95 8.81 13.70
N GLY A 230 -11.14 9.67 14.32
CA GLY A 230 -10.57 10.87 13.70
C GLY A 230 -9.32 10.63 12.83
N GLY A 231 -8.92 9.39 12.66
CA GLY A 231 -7.75 8.99 11.89
C GLY A 231 -8.03 8.76 10.40
N SER A 232 -6.99 8.89 9.57
CA SER A 232 -7.07 8.49 8.16
C SER A 232 -6.03 7.43 7.81
N PRO A 233 -6.36 6.12 7.92
CA PRO A 233 -5.52 5.07 7.36
C PRO A 233 -5.40 5.18 5.84
N ASP A 234 -4.25 4.75 5.33
CA ASP A 234 -3.93 4.68 3.90
C ASP A 234 -3.25 3.33 3.56
N GLY A 235 -2.02 3.29 3.05
CA GLY A 235 -1.22 2.08 2.91
C GLY A 235 -0.83 1.45 4.27
N PHE A 236 -0.78 0.12 4.32
CA PHE A 236 -0.33 -0.64 5.50
C PHE A 236 0.31 -1.98 5.11
N ARG A 237 1.00 -2.61 6.07
CA ARG A 237 1.56 -3.96 5.93
C ARG A 237 1.23 -4.81 7.16
N VAL A 238 1.27 -6.13 7.01
CA VAL A 238 1.04 -7.09 8.10
C VAL A 238 2.36 -7.81 8.40
N ASP A 239 2.75 -7.85 9.68
CA ASP A 239 3.94 -8.58 10.11
C ASP A 239 3.68 -10.09 10.28
N VAL A 240 4.74 -10.84 10.56
CA VAL A 240 4.68 -12.30 10.68
C VAL A 240 3.83 -12.81 11.84
N ASP A 241 3.59 -11.98 12.85
CA ASP A 241 2.74 -12.30 14.00
C ASP A 241 1.28 -11.84 13.79
N GLY A 242 0.99 -11.20 12.65
CA GLY A 242 -0.34 -10.75 12.27
C GLY A 242 -0.71 -9.34 12.74
N ASN A 243 0.25 -8.53 13.18
CA ASN A 243 -0.05 -7.12 13.48
C ASN A 243 -0.07 -6.28 12.19
N LEU A 244 -1.02 -5.35 12.11
CA LEU A 244 -1.19 -4.40 11.03
C LEU A 244 -0.42 -3.13 11.37
N TRP A 245 0.56 -2.76 10.54
CA TRP A 245 1.37 -1.55 10.64
C TRP A 245 0.83 -0.53 9.65
N CYS A 246 -0.02 0.37 10.12
CA CYS A 246 -0.84 1.24 9.29
C CYS A 246 -0.27 2.65 9.19
N GLY A 247 0.01 3.11 7.97
CA GLY A 247 0.21 4.53 7.70
C GLY A 247 -1.05 5.29 8.12
N TRP A 248 -0.87 6.34 8.91
CA TRP A 248 -1.95 7.05 9.57
C TRP A 248 -1.66 8.55 9.53
N GLY A 249 -2.64 9.36 9.12
CA GLY A 249 -2.49 10.81 9.21
C GLY A 249 -3.68 11.59 8.68
N MET A 250 -3.44 12.81 8.19
CA MET A 250 -4.45 13.73 7.62
C MET A 250 -5.63 14.07 8.56
N GLY A 251 -5.49 13.75 9.85
CA GLY A 251 -6.46 14.00 10.91
C GLY A 251 -5.90 15.05 11.87
N HIS A 252 -5.73 14.66 13.13
CA HIS A 252 -5.00 15.45 14.11
C HIS A 252 -3.52 15.03 14.18
N ASP A 253 -2.61 16.00 14.38
CA ASP A 253 -1.17 15.78 14.41
C ASP A 253 -0.71 14.71 15.44
N ASP A 254 -1.47 14.47 16.51
CA ASP A 254 -1.18 13.43 17.52
C ASP A 254 -1.51 12.00 17.03
N LEU A 255 -2.24 11.90 15.92
CA LEU A 255 -2.58 10.65 15.24
C LEU A 255 -1.60 10.30 14.11
N ASP A 256 -0.81 11.26 13.64
CA ASP A 256 0.08 11.07 12.50
C ASP A 256 1.20 10.07 12.78
N GLY A 257 1.57 9.31 11.75
CA GLY A 257 2.68 8.36 11.77
C GLY A 257 2.23 6.95 11.41
N VAL A 258 2.66 5.97 12.21
CA VAL A 258 2.26 4.56 12.06
C VAL A 258 1.47 4.15 13.28
N ARG A 259 0.22 3.71 13.08
CA ARG A 259 -0.62 3.08 14.10
C ARG A 259 -0.55 1.57 13.91
N ILE A 260 -0.28 0.84 14.99
CA ILE A 260 -0.08 -0.60 14.95
C ILE A 260 -1.24 -1.25 15.66
N PHE A 261 -1.86 -2.25 15.04
CA PHE A 261 -2.98 -2.98 15.62
C PHE A 261 -2.67 -4.47 15.58
N ASN A 262 -3.05 -5.22 16.60
CA ASN A 262 -2.98 -6.68 16.54
C ASN A 262 -4.01 -7.25 15.55
N ALA A 263 -3.98 -8.57 15.32
CA ALA A 263 -4.89 -9.24 14.38
C ALA A 263 -6.39 -9.09 14.73
N ALA A 264 -6.72 -8.71 15.96
CA ALA A 264 -8.08 -8.42 16.42
C ALA A 264 -8.48 -6.94 16.27
N GLY A 265 -7.60 -6.09 15.74
CA GLY A 265 -7.85 -4.65 15.57
C GLY A 265 -7.65 -3.82 16.85
N THR A 266 -6.96 -4.36 17.86
CA THR A 266 -6.63 -3.61 19.09
C THR A 266 -5.30 -2.88 18.93
N PRO A 267 -5.21 -1.57 19.25
CA PRO A 267 -3.99 -0.76 19.12
C PRO A 267 -2.92 -1.09 20.17
#